data_AF-A0A0D7KHQ2-F1
#
_entry.id   AF-A0A0D7KHQ2-F1
#
_cell.length_a   1.000
_cell.length_b   1.000
_cell.length_c   1.000
_cell.angle_alpha   90.00
_cell.angle_beta   90.00
_cell.angle_gamma   90.00
#
_symmetry.space_group_name_H-M   'P 1'
#
loop_
_entity.id
_entity.type
_entity.pdbx_description
1 polymer ?
#
loop_
_entity_poly.entity_id
_entity_poly.type
_entity_poly.pdbx_seq_one_letter_code
_entity_poly.pdbx_strand_id
1 'polypeptide(L)' 'MEQKGALHIVKESWNYWSDTWYSKYRTEEAISNLIDSPESAFHPTTYAMINSVMPCLQGKRVCAF' A
#
# COMPACT_ATOMS: atom_id res chain seq x y z
N MET A 1 5.00 -26.28 20.05
CA MET A 1 5.94 -26.01 18.94
C MET A 1 5.48 -24.71 18.31
N GLU A 2 6.13 -23.58 18.61
CA GLU A 2 5.71 -22.25 18.16
C GLU A 2 5.77 -22.15 16.63
N GLN A 3 4.74 -21.56 16.02
CA GLN A 3 4.70 -21.20 14.59
C GLN A 3 5.70 -20.07 14.28
N LYS A 4 7.00 -20.34 14.38
CA LYS A 4 8.08 -19.37 14.07
C LYS A 4 8.53 -19.38 12.60
N GLY A 5 8.05 -20.32 11.78
CA GLY A 5 8.50 -20.49 10.39
C GLY A 5 7.89 -19.49 9.39
N ALA A 6 6.58 -19.26 9.44
CA ALA A 6 5.89 -18.49 8.39
C ALA A 6 6.21 -16.99 8.42
N LEU A 7 6.24 -16.38 9.61
CA LEU A 7 6.52 -14.95 9.76
C LEU A 7 7.95 -14.59 9.32
N HIS A 8 8.91 -15.48 9.61
CA HIS A 8 10.30 -15.32 9.22
C HIS A 8 10.48 -15.33 7.70
N ILE A 9 9.84 -16.29 7.04
CA ILE A 9 9.88 -16.43 5.57
C ILE A 9 9.27 -15.21 4.89
N VAL A 10 8.13 -14.72 5.37
CA VAL A 10 7.49 -13.51 4.81
C VAL A 10 8.40 -12.30 4.93
N LYS A 11 9.01 -12.09 6.11
CA LYS A 11 9.90 -10.97 6.36
C LYS A 11 11.15 -11.00 5.48
N GLU A 12 11.79 -12.16 5.34
CA GLU A 12 12.97 -12.30 4.49
C GLU A 12 12.65 -12.15 3.01
N SER A 13 11.53 -12.72 2.56
CA SER A 13 11.05 -12.55 1.19
C SER A 13 10.82 -11.07 0.87
N TRP A 14 10.20 -10.34 1.80
CA TRP A 14 10.02 -8.90 1.66
C TRP A 14 11.35 -8.17 1.56
N ASN A 15 12.27 -8.40 2.50
CA ASN A 15 13.58 -7.74 2.50
C ASN A 15 14.42 -8.01 1.25
N TYR A 16 14.25 -9.18 0.63
CA TYR A 16 14.99 -9.52 -0.59
C TYR A 16 14.36 -8.89 -1.84
N TRP A 17 13.03 -8.85 -1.93
CA TRP A 17 12.33 -8.45 -3.16
C TRP A 17 11.81 -7.01 -3.16
N SER A 18 11.75 -6.34 -2.00
CA SER A 18 11.10 -5.04 -1.85
C SER A 18 11.63 -4.01 -2.83
N ASP A 19 12.94 -3.93 -3.01
CA ASP A 19 13.57 -2.92 -3.87
C ASP A 19 13.25 -3.18 -5.35
N THR A 20 13.28 -4.46 -5.75
CA THR A 20 12.95 -4.87 -7.13
C THR A 20 11.47 -4.61 -7.44
N TRP A 21 10.58 -4.91 -6.49
CA TRP A 21 9.16 -4.66 -6.64
C TRP A 21 8.84 -3.17 -6.61
N TYR A 22 9.53 -2.41 -5.76
CA TYR A 22 9.40 -0.96 -5.69
C TYR A 22 9.72 -0.33 -7.04
N SER A 23 10.87 -0.65 -7.65
CA SER A 23 11.21 -0.13 -8.99
C SER A 23 10.24 -0.58 -10.08
N LYS A 24 9.67 -1.78 -9.96
CA LYS A 24 8.74 -2.32 -10.98
C LYS A 24 7.35 -1.70 -10.91
N TYR A 25 6.81 -1.49 -9.71
CA TYR A 25 5.41 -1.11 -9.51
C TYR A 25 5.22 0.37 -9.16
N ARG A 26 6.28 1.05 -8.72
CA ARG A 26 6.23 2.47 -8.37
C ARG A 26 6.76 3.35 -9.49
N THR A 27 6.13 3.25 -10.65
CA THR A 27 6.39 4.13 -11.80
C THR A 27 5.81 5.52 -11.53
N GLU A 28 6.33 6.55 -12.22
CA GLU A 28 5.76 7.91 -12.16
C GLU A 28 4.26 7.92 -12.50
N GLU A 29 3.84 7.09 -13.46
CA GLU A 29 2.44 6.91 -13.82
C GLU A 29 1.62 6.34 -12.65
N ALA A 30 2.10 5.28 -12.00
CA ALA A 30 1.43 4.70 -10.84
C ALA A 30 1.35 5.71 -9.68
N ILE A 31 2.40 6.50 -9.47
CA ILE A 31 2.42 7.57 -8.46
C ILE A 31 1.40 8.67 -8.81
N SER A 32 1.38 9.14 -10.06
CA SER A 32 0.44 10.20 -10.50
C SER A 32 -1.00 9.75 -10.33
N ASN A 33 -1.34 8.53 -10.77
CA ASN A 33 -2.68 7.98 -10.63
C ASN A 33 -3.10 7.89 -9.14
N LEU A 34 -2.17 7.59 -8.24
CA LEU A 34 -2.43 7.55 -6.80
C LEU A 34 -2.64 8.95 -6.20
N ILE A 35 -1.97 9.97 -6.73
CA ILE A 35 -2.14 11.38 -6.32
C ILE A 35 -3.48 11.92 -6.81
N ASP A 36 -3.84 11.62 -8.06
CA ASP A 36 -5.06 12.12 -8.70
C ASP A 36 -6.31 11.38 -8.21
N SER A 37 -6.19 10.10 -7.85
CA SER A 37 -7.30 9.25 -7.40
C SER A 37 -6.87 8.36 -6.23
N PRO A 38 -6.64 8.92 -5.03
CA PRO A 38 -6.13 8.18 -3.86
C PRO A 38 -7.06 7.05 -3.38
N GLU A 39 -8.35 7.11 -3.70
CA GLU A 39 -9.33 6.05 -3.44
C GLU A 39 -8.99 4.72 -4.14
N SER A 40 -8.31 4.78 -5.29
CA SER A 40 -7.94 3.60 -6.08
C SER A 40 -6.94 2.71 -5.35
N ALA A 41 -6.25 3.24 -4.34
CA ALA A 41 -5.27 2.52 -3.54
C ALA A 41 -5.89 1.57 -2.49
N PHE A 42 -7.22 1.61 -2.33
CA PHE A 42 -7.92 0.89 -1.28
C PHE A 42 -9.00 -0.03 -1.84
N HIS A 43 -9.22 -1.14 -1.14
CA HIS A 43 -10.44 -1.92 -1.37
C HIS A 43 -11.68 -1.04 -1.09
N PRO A 44 -12.78 -1.14 -1.87
CA PRO A 44 -13.95 -0.25 -1.74
C PRO A 44 -14.51 -0.16 -0.32
N THR A 45 -14.59 -1.28 0.41
CA THR A 45 -15.05 -1.32 1.81
C THR A 45 -14.13 -0.51 2.73
N THR A 46 -12.82 -0.62 2.56
CA THR A 46 -11.83 0.13 3.35
C THR A 46 -11.94 1.61 3.04
N TYR A 47 -12.03 1.98 1.76
CA TYR A 47 -12.19 3.36 1.36
C TYR A 47 -13.48 3.98 1.90
N ALA A 48 -14.60 3.26 1.89
CA ALA A 48 -15.87 3.74 2.44
C ALA A 48 -15.75 4.10 3.93
N MET A 49 -15.03 3.29 4.72
CA MET A 49 -14.76 3.60 6.12
C MET A 49 -13.90 4.85 6.28
N ILE A 50 -12.81 4.97 5.51
CA ILE A 50 -11.93 6.15 5.54
C ILE A 50 -12.73 7.40 5.15
N ASN A 51 -13.50 7.34 4.06
CA ASN A 51 -14.28 8.46 3.54
C ASN A 51 -15.35 8.95 4.53
N SER A 52 -15.87 8.06 5.38
CA SER A 52 -16.84 8.43 6.42
C SER A 52 -16.26 9.35 7.51
N VAL A 53 -14.95 9.29 7.74
CA VAL A 53 -14.24 10.08 8.77
C VAL A 53 -13.31 11.14 8.18
N MET A 54 -12.83 10.94 6.95
CA MET A 54 -11.90 11.82 6.25
C MET A 54 -12.24 11.84 4.74
N PRO A 55 -13.20 12.68 4.33
CA PRO A 55 -13.75 12.67 2.97
C PRO A 55 -12.86 13.30 1.90
N CYS A 56 -11.71 13.88 2.27
CA CYS A 56 -10.75 14.45 1.35
C CYS A 56 -9.34 14.02 1.74
N LEU A 57 -8.67 13.32 0.81
CA LEU A 57 -7.31 12.81 0.99
C LEU A 57 -6.25 13.68 0.28
N GLN A 58 -6.65 14.64 -0.54
CA GLN A 58 -5.73 15.53 -1.25
C GLN A 58 -4.83 16.30 -0.27
N GLY A 59 -3.53 16.29 -0.55
CA GLY A 59 -2.50 16.91 0.28
C GLY A 59 -2.25 16.20 1.62
N LYS A 60 -2.94 15.08 1.91
CA LYS A 60 -2.68 14.26 3.09
C LYS A 60 -1.61 13.22 2.78
N ARG A 61 -0.74 12.96 3.76
CA ARG A 61 0.22 11.85 3.68
C ARG A 61 -0.49 10.59 4.14
N VAL A 62 -1.02 9.83 3.19
CA VAL A 62 -1.70 8.56 3.45
C VAL A 62 -0.78 7.42 3.04
N CYS A 63 -0.50 6.51 3.95
CA CYS A 63 0.19 5.27 3.61
C CYS A 63 -0.83 4.28 3.04
N ALA A 64 -0.76 4.04 1.74
CA ALA A 64 -1.40 2.92 1.07
C ALA A 64 -0.31 1.93 0.64
N PHE A 65 -0.60 0.64 0.76
CA PHE A 65 0.35 -0.46 0.56
C PHE A 65 0.56 -0.77 -0.92
#